data_AF-A0A2E5S2F6-F1
#
_entry.id   AF-A0A2E5S2F6-F1
#
_cell.length_a   1.000
_cell.length_b   1.000
_cell.length_c   1.000
_cell.angle_alpha   90.00
_cell.angle_beta   90.00
_cell.angle_gamma   90.00
#
_symmetry.space_group_name_H-M   'P 1'
#
loop_
_entity.id
_entity.type
_entity.pdbx_description
1 polymer ?
#
loop_
_entity_poly.entity_id
_entity_poly.type
_entity_poly.pdbx_seq_one_letter_code
_entity_poly.pdbx_strand_id
1 'polypeptide(L)'
;MPCKVFTSAMVVAMGFSLTFCSGDRKDSPSPVAFEEVRNHLFLRGNLDHFYEKLESLEKSGKFQYPEDNGRSLRVIFFGDSVIWGDCLTVRLKRRFQERFGDGGRGLLRFVDWAPTRLMDHQNLTRGGFQKYKIPFESFDVPPFPNLGFTGFSHRPAGSSSTAIHEPAARTPMSDVTRYRNYRNRHPELPAIPDTEPPPNARYGTEGESWKRVRIIMRAGDSDRATARLTYRMEDGSKDTMARDVQFQNSCQSVEFQIPASRRIEMSFQGRPYVDALAVETDQGLSFSSVVMRGLHQAWLLGIPEKQFACGYQEFAPDLVIFQFGINESQTLHYSVQGFSAELYERQLRTLYTRIQKALPNTSILILGPWDRFLKQGGYYQPYDAHARVREIQKRVAFDMGLAYFDGYQLLGGPDGLKKAVRTGLIQADYTHVTYPGGHFMADALFQQLIDDYTEWRN
;
A
#
# COMPACT_ATOMS: atom_id res chain seq x y z
N MET A 1 -10.40 79.32 23.43
CA MET A 1 -10.46 79.19 21.97
C MET A 1 -11.09 77.83 21.64
N PRO A 2 -12.12 77.75 20.79
CA PRO A 2 -13.52 78.17 21.00
C PRO A 2 -14.39 77.00 21.54
N CYS A 3 -15.31 77.22 22.49
CA CYS A 3 -16.73 77.64 22.35
C CYS A 3 -17.62 76.62 21.62
N LYS A 4 -18.86 76.30 22.02
CA LYS A 4 -19.73 76.57 23.17
C LYS A 4 -20.96 75.66 22.92
N VAL A 5 -21.60 75.19 23.97
CA VAL A 5 -22.90 74.51 23.94
C VAL A 5 -24.01 75.51 23.59
N PHE A 6 -24.99 75.13 22.75
CA PHE A 6 -26.41 75.49 22.89
C PHE A 6 -27.34 74.54 22.13
N THR A 7 -28.52 74.37 22.73
CA THR A 7 -29.68 73.51 22.45
C THR A 7 -30.57 73.96 21.30
N SER A 8 -31.18 73.02 20.56
CA SER A 8 -32.66 72.82 20.47
C SER A 8 -33.12 72.09 19.19
N ALA A 9 -33.97 71.09 19.41
CA ALA A 9 -35.05 70.50 18.59
C ALA A 9 -35.16 70.79 17.07
N MET A 10 -35.24 69.72 16.26
CA MET A 10 -36.52 69.24 15.70
C MET A 10 -36.33 67.98 14.82
N VAL A 11 -37.36 67.15 14.88
CA VAL A 11 -37.76 65.98 14.07
C VAL A 11 -37.31 65.99 12.60
N VAL A 12 -36.94 64.82 12.07
CA VAL A 12 -37.50 64.17 10.85
C VAL A 12 -36.66 62.93 10.53
N ALA A 13 -37.30 61.76 10.60
CA ALA A 13 -36.80 60.53 10.00
C ALA A 13 -37.10 60.57 8.50
N MET A 14 -36.09 60.44 7.64
CA MET A 14 -36.26 60.09 6.24
C MET A 14 -35.14 59.14 5.82
N GLY A 15 -35.53 57.92 5.47
CA GLY A 15 -34.73 57.08 4.61
C GLY A 15 -34.83 57.58 3.17
N PHE A 16 -33.73 57.48 2.43
CA PHE A 16 -33.76 57.49 0.98
C PHE A 16 -32.75 56.47 0.45
N SER A 17 -33.29 55.59 -0.39
CA SER A 17 -32.59 54.71 -1.30
C SER A 17 -32.04 55.53 -2.47
N LEU A 18 -30.93 55.12 -3.08
CA LEU A 18 -30.69 55.29 -4.52
C LEU A 18 -29.68 54.26 -5.05
N THR A 19 -30.04 53.78 -6.24
CA THR A 19 -29.68 52.58 -7.00
C THR A 19 -28.32 52.66 -7.70
N PHE A 20 -27.67 51.52 -7.97
CA PHE A 20 -26.92 51.32 -9.23
C PHE A 20 -26.92 49.85 -9.71
N CYS A 21 -27.43 49.69 -10.94
CA CYS A 21 -27.23 48.71 -12.02
C CYS A 21 -27.15 47.19 -11.79
N SER A 22 -28.05 46.49 -12.50
CA SER A 22 -28.00 45.08 -12.87
C SER A 22 -26.85 44.77 -13.83
N GLY A 23 -26.17 43.65 -13.60
CA GLY A 23 -25.27 43.00 -14.55
C GLY A 23 -24.91 41.60 -14.04
N ASP A 24 -25.31 40.59 -14.79
CA ASP A 24 -25.15 39.16 -14.49
C ASP A 24 -23.72 38.75 -14.11
N ARG A 25 -23.58 38.05 -12.96
CA ARG A 25 -22.78 36.82 -12.82
C ARG A 25 -23.45 35.88 -11.83
N LYS A 26 -24.17 34.90 -12.40
CA LYS A 26 -24.42 33.61 -11.76
C LYS A 26 -23.08 32.89 -11.51
N ASP A 27 -23.13 31.96 -10.55
CA ASP A 27 -22.17 30.89 -10.28
C ASP A 27 -21.06 31.18 -9.25
N SER A 28 -21.47 31.44 -8.01
CA SER A 28 -20.76 30.88 -6.86
C SER A 28 -21.48 29.58 -6.44
N PRO A 29 -20.86 28.39 -6.60
CA PRO A 29 -21.52 27.15 -6.23
C PRO A 29 -21.77 27.14 -4.71
N SER A 30 -23.00 26.82 -4.34
CA SER A 30 -23.40 26.61 -2.95
C SER A 30 -22.50 25.57 -2.29
N PRO A 31 -22.19 25.68 -0.98
CA PRO A 31 -21.47 24.65 -0.25
C PRO A 31 -22.25 23.34 -0.37
N VAL A 32 -21.63 22.36 -1.02
CA VAL A 32 -22.20 21.03 -1.23
C VAL A 32 -22.45 20.40 0.14
N ALA A 33 -23.72 20.06 0.39
CA ALA A 33 -24.15 19.39 1.60
C ALA A 33 -23.43 18.04 1.78
N PHE A 34 -23.25 17.62 3.03
CA PHE A 34 -22.41 16.51 3.49
C PHE A 34 -22.92 15.09 3.10
N GLU A 35 -23.72 14.95 2.04
CA GLU A 35 -24.16 13.66 1.49
C GLU A 35 -23.91 13.58 -0.02
N GLU A 36 -23.43 12.42 -0.47
CA GLU A 36 -23.21 11.97 -1.86
C GLU A 36 -21.84 12.24 -2.53
N VAL A 37 -20.76 11.82 -1.87
CA VAL A 37 -19.76 11.01 -2.58
C VAL A 37 -19.67 9.68 -1.85
N ARG A 38 -20.61 8.76 -2.11
CA ARG A 38 -20.62 7.43 -1.46
C ARG A 38 -19.43 6.56 -1.86
N ASN A 39 -18.79 6.87 -2.99
CA ASN A 39 -17.66 6.12 -3.51
C ASN A 39 -16.42 7.03 -3.64
N HIS A 40 -15.37 6.71 -2.88
CA HIS A 40 -14.07 7.38 -2.95
C HIS A 40 -13.14 6.72 -3.98
N LEU A 41 -13.59 5.64 -4.63
CA LEU A 41 -12.93 5.01 -5.76
C LEU A 41 -13.40 5.68 -7.06
N PHE A 42 -12.43 6.16 -7.82
CA PHE A 42 -12.61 6.81 -9.11
C PHE A 42 -11.97 5.94 -10.20
N LEU A 43 -12.47 6.07 -11.44
CA LEU A 43 -11.95 5.36 -12.60
C LEU A 43 -12.02 3.83 -12.44
N ARG A 44 -13.20 3.40 -11.97
CA ARG A 44 -13.54 2.06 -11.49
C ARG A 44 -13.36 0.95 -12.54
N GLY A 45 -13.68 1.24 -13.80
CA GLY A 45 -13.43 0.33 -14.93
C GLY A 45 -11.96 -0.02 -15.21
N ASN A 46 -11.00 0.63 -14.53
CA ASN A 46 -9.58 0.25 -14.63
C ASN A 46 -9.22 -0.92 -13.69
N LEU A 47 -10.18 -1.47 -12.97
CA LEU A 47 -10.02 -2.64 -12.08
C LEU A 47 -10.60 -3.94 -12.64
N ASP A 48 -11.16 -3.92 -13.86
CA ASP A 48 -11.85 -5.06 -14.47
C ASP A 48 -11.03 -6.35 -14.44
N HIS A 49 -9.75 -6.31 -14.83
CA HIS A 49 -8.89 -7.50 -14.77
C HIS A 49 -8.77 -8.08 -13.35
N PHE A 50 -8.62 -7.23 -12.32
CA PHE A 50 -8.61 -7.71 -10.95
C PHE A 50 -9.97 -8.30 -10.54
N TYR A 51 -11.07 -7.72 -11.00
CA TYR A 51 -12.43 -8.22 -10.76
C TYR A 51 -12.72 -9.55 -11.45
N GLU A 52 -12.25 -9.76 -12.68
CA GLU A 52 -12.28 -11.07 -13.34
C GLU A 52 -11.55 -12.14 -12.50
N LYS A 53 -10.39 -11.79 -11.93
CA LYS A 53 -9.65 -12.70 -11.05
C LYS A 53 -10.42 -12.98 -9.74
N LEU A 54 -11.03 -11.97 -9.12
CA LEU A 54 -11.90 -12.18 -7.94
C LEU A 54 -13.11 -13.07 -8.27
N GLU A 55 -13.73 -12.86 -9.43
CA GLU A 55 -14.87 -13.65 -9.88
C GLU A 55 -14.48 -15.11 -10.12
N SER A 56 -13.29 -15.35 -10.68
CA SER A 56 -12.75 -16.70 -10.86
C SER A 56 -12.56 -17.43 -9.52
N LEU A 57 -12.21 -16.71 -8.45
CA LEU A 57 -12.13 -17.27 -7.10
C LEU A 57 -13.52 -17.65 -6.56
N GLU A 58 -14.51 -16.75 -6.69
CA GLU A 58 -15.88 -16.98 -6.19
C GLU A 58 -16.62 -18.09 -6.96
N LYS A 59 -16.59 -18.07 -8.31
CA LYS A 59 -17.30 -19.05 -9.17
C LYS A 59 -16.85 -20.47 -8.97
N SER A 60 -15.60 -20.65 -8.55
CA SER A 60 -15.03 -21.97 -8.46
C SER A 60 -15.82 -22.89 -7.52
N GLY A 61 -16.35 -22.41 -6.38
CA GLY A 61 -17.16 -23.16 -5.39
C GLY A 61 -16.44 -24.36 -4.72
N LYS A 62 -15.64 -25.07 -5.51
CA LYS A 62 -14.40 -25.79 -5.30
C LYS A 62 -13.42 -25.32 -6.40
N PHE A 63 -12.50 -24.43 -6.04
CA PHE A 63 -11.30 -24.00 -6.78
C PHE A 63 -10.89 -24.83 -8.02
N GLN A 64 -11.48 -24.56 -9.19
CA GLN A 64 -10.97 -24.96 -10.50
C GLN A 64 -10.93 -23.73 -11.40
N TYR A 65 -9.76 -23.49 -12.00
CA TYR A 65 -9.44 -22.30 -12.78
C TYR A 65 -9.28 -22.62 -14.27
N PRO A 66 -9.48 -21.62 -15.15
CA PRO A 66 -9.01 -21.66 -16.53
C PRO A 66 -7.49 -21.49 -16.58
N GLU A 67 -6.79 -22.49 -17.14
CA GLU A 67 -5.44 -22.56 -17.75
C GLU A 67 -4.21 -21.83 -17.13
N ASP A 68 -4.32 -21.01 -16.07
CA ASP A 68 -3.22 -20.27 -15.45
C ASP A 68 -2.66 -21.00 -14.19
N ASN A 69 -2.19 -22.23 -14.38
CA ASN A 69 -1.31 -23.01 -13.48
C ASN A 69 -1.62 -23.10 -11.95
N GLY A 70 -2.85 -22.82 -11.51
CA GLY A 70 -3.26 -23.02 -10.10
C GLY A 70 -2.43 -22.22 -9.10
N ARG A 71 -2.24 -20.92 -9.34
CA ARG A 71 -1.57 -19.99 -8.41
C ARG A 71 -2.59 -19.13 -7.65
N SER A 72 -2.20 -18.66 -6.48
CA SER A 72 -2.95 -17.63 -5.75
C SER A 72 -3.04 -16.32 -6.54
N LEU A 73 -4.16 -15.62 -6.37
CA LEU A 73 -4.33 -14.24 -6.82
C LEU A 73 -3.41 -13.34 -5.98
N ARG A 74 -2.60 -12.51 -6.63
CA ARG A 74 -1.55 -11.73 -5.97
C ARG A 74 -1.88 -10.24 -5.93
N VAL A 75 -1.84 -9.67 -4.74
CA VAL A 75 -1.86 -8.22 -4.52
C VAL A 75 -0.50 -7.76 -3.99
N ILE A 76 0.05 -6.67 -4.53
CA ILE A 76 1.15 -5.93 -3.90
C ILE A 76 0.66 -4.54 -3.49
N PHE A 77 0.92 -4.17 -2.24
CA PHE A 77 0.70 -2.83 -1.72
C PHE A 77 2.04 -2.19 -1.38
N PHE A 78 2.42 -1.18 -2.16
CA PHE A 78 3.55 -0.29 -1.88
C PHE A 78 3.10 0.93 -1.08
N GLY A 79 3.88 1.31 -0.07
CA GLY A 79 3.62 2.57 0.61
C GLY A 79 4.77 3.06 1.48
N ASP A 80 4.54 4.20 2.13
CA ASP A 80 5.53 4.89 2.96
C ASP A 80 5.32 4.63 4.47
N SER A 81 5.67 5.59 5.32
CA SER A 81 5.48 5.48 6.77
C SER A 81 4.02 5.36 7.20
N VAL A 82 3.06 5.70 6.35
CA VAL A 82 1.62 5.65 6.64
C VAL A 82 1.12 4.23 6.83
N ILE A 83 1.61 3.26 6.06
CA ILE A 83 1.28 1.82 6.21
C ILE A 83 2.30 1.06 7.05
N TRP A 84 3.27 1.76 7.66
CA TRP A 84 4.31 1.11 8.43
C TRP A 84 3.77 0.42 9.68
N GLY A 85 4.44 -0.66 10.07
CA GLY A 85 3.97 -1.51 11.16
C GLY A 85 2.78 -2.39 10.76
N ASP A 86 2.52 -2.51 9.45
CA ASP A 86 1.43 -3.34 8.91
C ASP A 86 0.03 -2.90 9.38
N CYS A 87 -0.09 -1.65 9.86
CA CYS A 87 -1.27 -1.14 10.56
C CYS A 87 -2.54 -1.11 9.71
N LEU A 88 -2.40 -1.00 8.39
CA LEU A 88 -3.48 -1.04 7.41
C LEU A 88 -3.46 -2.35 6.62
N THR A 89 -2.29 -2.72 6.10
CA THR A 89 -2.12 -3.82 5.16
C THR A 89 -2.46 -5.19 5.75
N VAL A 90 -2.20 -5.44 7.04
CA VAL A 90 -2.59 -6.72 7.69
C VAL A 90 -4.10 -6.88 7.74
N ARG A 91 -4.83 -5.79 7.99
CA ARG A 91 -6.30 -5.82 8.07
C ARG A 91 -6.89 -5.99 6.69
N LEU A 92 -6.40 -5.24 5.70
CA LEU A 92 -6.86 -5.35 4.31
C LEU A 92 -6.64 -6.76 3.76
N LYS A 93 -5.44 -7.32 3.97
CA LYS A 93 -5.12 -8.72 3.66
C LYS A 93 -6.16 -9.66 4.26
N ARG A 94 -6.43 -9.55 5.57
CA ARG A 94 -7.40 -10.42 6.27
C ARG A 94 -8.79 -10.32 5.66
N ARG A 95 -9.30 -9.12 5.38
CA ARG A 95 -10.62 -8.95 4.75
C ARG A 95 -10.72 -9.65 3.40
N PHE A 96 -9.67 -9.53 2.57
CA PHE A 96 -9.62 -10.25 1.30
C PHE A 96 -9.56 -11.77 1.49
N GLN A 97 -8.70 -12.27 2.36
CA GLN A 97 -8.55 -13.71 2.59
C GLN A 97 -9.78 -14.34 3.24
N GLU A 98 -10.46 -13.61 4.11
CA GLU A 98 -11.75 -14.00 4.71
C GLU A 98 -12.82 -14.25 3.66
N ARG A 99 -12.82 -13.45 2.58
CA ARG A 99 -13.82 -13.53 1.52
C ARG A 99 -13.44 -14.48 0.38
N PHE A 100 -12.18 -14.43 -0.05
CA PHE A 100 -11.72 -15.08 -1.28
C PHE A 100 -10.76 -16.25 -1.04
N GLY A 101 -10.54 -16.64 0.23
CA GLY A 101 -9.62 -17.71 0.62
C GLY A 101 -8.19 -17.22 0.87
N ASP A 102 -7.47 -17.94 1.73
CA ASP A 102 -6.10 -17.62 2.10
C ASP A 102 -5.10 -18.14 1.07
N GLY A 103 -4.61 -17.23 0.21
CA GLY A 103 -3.56 -17.49 -0.78
C GLY A 103 -2.14 -17.56 -0.21
N GLY A 104 -1.99 -17.51 1.11
CA GLY A 104 -0.71 -17.40 1.78
C GLY A 104 -0.19 -15.95 1.88
N ARG A 105 1.10 -15.79 2.16
CA ARG A 105 1.67 -14.49 2.55
C ARG A 105 2.05 -13.60 1.37
N GLY A 106 2.22 -14.18 0.17
CA GLY A 106 2.74 -13.45 -0.98
C GLY A 106 4.21 -13.08 -0.79
N LEU A 107 4.65 -11.96 -1.38
CA LEU A 107 6.02 -11.50 -1.28
C LEU A 107 6.41 -11.13 0.15
N LEU A 108 7.60 -11.59 0.49
CA LEU A 108 8.33 -11.42 1.71
C LEU A 108 9.75 -10.99 1.39
N ARG A 109 10.36 -10.37 2.40
CA ARG A 109 11.78 -10.06 2.39
C ARG A 109 12.53 -11.29 2.87
N PHE A 110 13.64 -11.62 2.22
CA PHE A 110 14.36 -12.86 2.53
C PHE A 110 15.00 -12.87 3.93
N VAL A 111 15.31 -11.72 4.53
CA VAL A 111 16.01 -11.67 5.83
C VAL A 111 15.31 -10.78 6.84
N ASP A 112 15.56 -11.04 8.12
CA ASP A 112 15.10 -10.20 9.21
C ASP A 112 15.85 -8.87 9.24
N TRP A 113 15.08 -7.79 9.22
CA TRP A 113 15.54 -6.44 9.38
C TRP A 113 14.37 -5.54 9.78
N ALA A 114 14.62 -4.45 10.50
CA ALA A 114 13.55 -3.58 11.00
C ALA A 114 12.53 -3.10 9.93
N PRO A 115 12.92 -2.75 8.69
CA PRO A 115 11.99 -2.41 7.61
C PRO A 115 11.21 -3.59 7.02
N THR A 116 11.57 -4.83 7.36
CA THR A 116 11.02 -6.06 6.79
C THR A 116 10.05 -6.79 7.72
N ARG A 117 9.82 -6.22 8.92
CA ARG A 117 8.93 -6.77 9.93
C ARG A 117 7.47 -6.53 9.58
N LEU A 118 6.68 -7.57 9.74
CA LEU A 118 5.25 -7.64 9.45
C LEU A 118 4.54 -8.15 10.71
N MET A 119 3.26 -7.82 10.89
CA MET A 119 2.57 -8.21 12.13
C MET A 119 2.22 -9.69 12.17
N ASP A 120 1.97 -10.29 11.01
CA ASP A 120 1.49 -11.65 10.86
C ASP A 120 2.59 -12.64 10.44
N HIS A 121 3.81 -12.16 10.24
CA HIS A 121 4.91 -12.96 9.69
C HIS A 121 6.24 -12.65 10.38
N GLN A 122 6.96 -13.72 10.70
CA GLN A 122 8.28 -13.69 11.31
C GLN A 122 9.36 -14.12 10.32
N ASN A 123 10.36 -13.26 10.14
CA ASN A 123 11.60 -13.58 9.45
C ASN A 123 12.69 -13.72 10.52
N LEU A 124 13.48 -14.78 10.48
CA LEU A 124 14.67 -14.93 11.33
C LEU A 124 15.89 -15.16 10.45
N THR A 125 17.04 -14.67 10.90
CA THR A 125 18.27 -14.75 10.11
C THR A 125 19.44 -15.18 10.99
N ARG A 126 20.21 -16.17 10.52
CA ARG A 126 21.44 -16.67 11.16
C ARG A 126 22.60 -16.59 10.16
N GLY A 127 23.83 -16.53 10.65
CA GLY A 127 25.03 -16.53 9.80
C GLY A 127 25.23 -15.28 8.92
N GLY A 128 24.40 -14.24 9.09
CA GLY A 128 24.58 -12.91 8.48
C GLY A 128 24.25 -12.83 6.98
N PHE A 129 23.79 -11.66 6.54
CA PHE A 129 23.53 -11.35 5.13
C PHE A 129 24.00 -9.92 4.84
N GLN A 130 24.58 -9.71 3.68
CA GLN A 130 24.75 -8.37 3.13
C GLN A 130 23.38 -7.87 2.66
N LYS A 131 22.97 -6.69 3.14
CA LYS A 131 21.65 -6.12 2.89
C LYS A 131 21.81 -4.87 2.02
N TYR A 132 21.09 -4.82 0.92
CA TYR A 132 21.00 -3.67 0.05
C TYR A 132 19.59 -3.09 0.15
N LYS A 133 19.51 -1.78 0.28
CA LYS A 133 18.26 -1.03 0.34
C LYS A 133 18.43 0.24 -0.47
N ILE A 134 17.35 0.66 -1.10
CA ILE A 134 17.27 2.01 -1.66
C ILE A 134 17.62 3.06 -0.57
N PRO A 135 18.56 3.99 -0.86
CA PRO A 135 18.93 5.04 0.08
C PRO A 135 17.75 5.98 0.38
N PHE A 136 17.79 6.58 1.57
CA PHE A 136 16.93 7.71 1.91
C PHE A 136 17.23 8.86 0.93
N GLU A 137 16.21 9.64 0.52
CA GLU A 137 16.38 10.81 -0.37
C GLU A 137 16.88 10.52 -1.80
N SER A 138 16.42 9.42 -2.40
CA SER A 138 16.72 9.10 -3.81
C SER A 138 15.83 9.91 -4.77
N PHE A 139 16.08 11.22 -4.90
CA PHE A 139 15.26 12.14 -5.71
C PHE A 139 15.67 12.23 -7.18
N ASP A 140 16.97 12.08 -7.46
CA ASP A 140 17.55 12.23 -8.81
C ASP A 140 18.93 11.55 -8.90
N VAL A 141 18.99 10.30 -8.43
CA VAL A 141 20.23 9.53 -8.31
C VAL A 141 20.31 8.45 -9.39
N PRO A 142 21.51 8.12 -9.90
CA PRO A 142 21.67 7.08 -10.90
C PRO A 142 21.14 5.73 -10.39
N PRO A 143 20.76 4.80 -11.29
CA PRO A 143 20.23 3.50 -10.89
C PRO A 143 21.16 2.75 -9.94
N PHE A 144 20.58 2.08 -8.94
CA PHE A 144 21.31 1.26 -7.98
C PHE A 144 21.37 -0.20 -8.44
N PRO A 145 22.49 -0.68 -9.00
CA PRO A 145 22.56 -1.99 -9.68
C PRO A 145 22.33 -3.18 -8.74
N ASN A 146 22.51 -2.96 -7.44
CA ASN A 146 22.39 -3.99 -6.42
C ASN A 146 20.96 -4.19 -5.90
N LEU A 147 19.97 -3.44 -6.38
CA LEU A 147 18.59 -3.52 -5.90
C LEU A 147 17.69 -4.31 -6.84
N GLY A 148 16.82 -5.13 -6.24
CA GLY A 148 15.70 -5.77 -6.91
C GLY A 148 14.48 -4.86 -7.02
N PHE A 149 13.45 -5.34 -7.73
CA PHE A 149 12.20 -4.62 -8.05
C PHE A 149 11.44 -4.05 -6.84
N THR A 150 11.69 -4.57 -5.64
CA THR A 150 11.06 -4.14 -4.39
C THR A 150 11.91 -3.12 -3.62
N GLY A 151 13.05 -2.68 -4.17
CA GLY A 151 13.99 -1.74 -3.56
C GLY A 151 14.94 -2.34 -2.53
N PHE A 152 14.98 -3.68 -2.42
CA PHE A 152 15.92 -4.39 -1.56
C PHE A 152 16.49 -5.60 -2.29
N SER A 153 17.68 -6.00 -1.87
CA SER A 153 18.28 -7.30 -2.19
C SER A 153 19.15 -7.77 -1.04
N HIS A 154 19.38 -9.07 -0.96
CA HIS A 154 20.19 -9.68 0.10
C HIS A 154 21.19 -10.64 -0.52
N ARG A 155 22.42 -10.70 0.02
CA ARG A 155 23.39 -11.73 -0.36
C ARG A 155 23.82 -12.49 0.90
N PRO A 156 23.86 -13.84 0.85
CA PRO A 156 24.47 -14.64 1.91
C PRO A 156 25.90 -14.16 2.21
N ALA A 157 26.25 -14.05 3.49
CA ALA A 157 27.64 -13.78 3.90
C ALA A 157 28.52 -15.02 3.71
N GLY A 158 27.93 -16.22 3.85
CA GLY A 158 28.56 -17.50 3.57
C GLY A 158 27.53 -18.63 3.48
N SER A 159 27.97 -19.87 3.35
CA SER A 159 27.09 -21.04 3.23
C SER A 159 26.31 -21.38 4.51
N SER A 160 26.74 -20.86 5.67
CA SER A 160 26.04 -20.99 6.95
C SER A 160 24.95 -19.93 7.15
N SER A 161 24.80 -18.98 6.23
CA SER A 161 23.75 -17.96 6.29
C SER A 161 22.39 -18.60 6.04
N THR A 162 21.51 -18.60 7.06
CA THR A 162 20.15 -19.14 6.94
C THR A 162 19.10 -18.06 7.15
N ALA A 163 18.00 -18.18 6.41
CA ALA A 163 16.77 -17.42 6.60
C ALA A 163 15.64 -18.39 6.97
N ILE A 164 14.86 -18.03 7.97
CA ILE A 164 13.70 -18.81 8.43
C ILE A 164 12.46 -17.92 8.28
N HIS A 165 11.41 -18.49 7.72
CA HIS A 165 10.11 -17.84 7.56
C HIS A 165 9.04 -18.69 8.25
N GLU A 166 8.25 -18.06 9.11
CA GLU A 166 7.15 -18.68 9.84
C GLU A 166 6.09 -17.61 10.19
N PRO A 167 4.80 -17.99 10.39
CA PRO A 167 3.80 -17.10 10.96
C PRO A 167 4.27 -16.48 12.27
N ALA A 168 3.93 -15.21 12.50
CA ALA A 168 4.21 -14.61 13.79
C ALA A 168 3.33 -15.25 14.87
N ALA A 169 3.94 -15.75 15.95
CA ALA A 169 3.26 -16.41 17.07
C ALA A 169 2.16 -15.58 17.76
N ARG A 170 2.15 -14.25 17.51
CA ARG A 170 1.09 -13.34 17.93
C ARG A 170 0.82 -12.34 16.82
N THR A 171 -0.07 -12.66 15.88
CA THR A 171 -0.79 -11.60 15.19
C THR A 171 -1.86 -11.10 16.16
N PRO A 172 -1.92 -9.83 16.57
CA PRO A 172 -2.88 -9.45 17.57
C PRO A 172 -4.28 -9.40 16.92
N MET A 173 -5.00 -10.52 17.02
CA MET A 173 -6.45 -10.56 16.89
C MET A 173 -7.13 -9.71 17.98
N SER A 174 -6.38 -9.42 19.06
CA SER A 174 -6.72 -8.36 19.99
C SER A 174 -7.00 -7.03 19.29
N ASP A 175 -6.47 -6.74 18.09
CA ASP A 175 -6.58 -5.41 17.48
C ASP A 175 -7.86 -5.17 16.67
N VAL A 176 -8.48 -6.20 16.09
CA VAL A 176 -9.84 -6.08 15.51
C VAL A 176 -10.86 -5.94 16.63
N THR A 177 -10.74 -6.75 17.68
CA THR A 177 -11.51 -6.60 18.92
C THR A 177 -11.23 -5.24 19.58
N ARG A 178 -10.00 -4.74 19.55
CA ARG A 178 -9.62 -3.40 20.06
C ARG A 178 -10.27 -2.31 19.25
N TYR A 179 -10.33 -2.42 17.93
CA TYR A 179 -11.06 -1.45 17.11
C TYR A 179 -12.57 -1.53 17.35
N ARG A 180 -13.17 -2.72 17.43
CA ARG A 180 -14.59 -2.87 17.82
C ARG A 180 -14.87 -2.24 19.18
N ASN A 181 -14.03 -2.51 20.17
CA ASN A 181 -14.10 -1.91 21.50
C ASN A 181 -13.86 -0.40 21.48
N TYR A 182 -13.00 0.08 20.57
CA TYR A 182 -12.74 1.51 20.35
C TYR A 182 -13.97 2.19 19.76
N ARG A 183 -14.53 1.64 18.68
CA ARG A 183 -15.78 2.10 18.06
C ARG A 183 -16.97 2.07 19.02
N ASN A 184 -17.06 1.08 19.89
CA ASN A 184 -18.10 1.05 20.93
C ASN A 184 -18.03 2.27 21.87
N ARG A 185 -16.88 2.92 21.98
CA ARG A 185 -16.69 4.19 22.71
C ARG A 185 -16.80 5.43 21.80
N HIS A 186 -16.84 5.23 20.49
CA HIS A 186 -16.84 6.25 19.44
C HIS A 186 -17.91 5.92 18.36
N PRO A 187 -19.21 5.96 18.70
CA PRO A 187 -20.30 5.56 17.80
C PRO A 187 -20.46 6.48 16.57
N GLU A 188 -19.83 7.65 16.58
CA GLU A 188 -19.74 8.59 15.46
C GLU A 188 -18.83 8.10 14.31
N LEU A 189 -18.06 7.04 14.55
CA LEU A 189 -17.25 6.39 13.52
C LEU A 189 -18.13 5.42 12.72
N PRO A 190 -17.92 5.30 11.38
CA PRO A 190 -18.68 4.37 10.56
C PRO A 190 -18.69 2.96 11.13
N ALA A 191 -19.85 2.31 11.10
CA ALA A 191 -19.95 0.90 11.45
C ALA A 191 -19.13 0.08 10.46
N ILE A 192 -18.31 -0.85 10.96
CA ILE A 192 -17.76 -1.88 10.09
C ILE A 192 -18.96 -2.76 9.69
N PRO A 193 -19.17 -3.05 8.40
CA PRO A 193 -20.13 -4.05 7.98
C PRO A 193 -19.87 -5.34 8.75
N ASP A 194 -20.89 -5.89 9.40
CA ASP A 194 -20.83 -7.24 9.98
C ASP A 194 -20.73 -8.22 8.81
N THR A 195 -19.54 -8.37 8.23
CA THR A 195 -19.23 -9.58 7.51
C THR A 195 -19.13 -10.64 8.59
N GLU A 196 -20.25 -11.35 8.81
CA GLU A 196 -20.21 -12.57 9.60
C GLU A 196 -19.09 -13.42 9.02
N PRO A 197 -18.11 -13.77 9.85
CA PRO A 197 -17.08 -14.66 9.39
C PRO A 197 -17.70 -15.97 8.93
N PRO A 198 -17.18 -16.64 7.89
CA PRO A 198 -17.69 -17.96 7.54
C PRO A 198 -17.67 -18.84 8.81
N PRO A 199 -18.68 -19.71 9.03
CA PRO A 199 -18.92 -20.39 10.32
C PRO A 199 -17.73 -21.18 10.91
N ASN A 200 -16.63 -21.33 10.15
CA ASN A 200 -15.42 -22.04 10.52
C ASN A 200 -14.15 -21.16 10.52
N ALA A 201 -14.25 -19.84 10.36
CA ALA A 201 -13.10 -18.96 10.42
C ALA A 201 -12.66 -18.76 11.88
N ARG A 202 -11.70 -19.58 12.31
CA ARG A 202 -10.94 -19.36 13.53
C ARG A 202 -9.92 -18.26 13.26
N TYR A 203 -10.32 -17.02 13.47
CA TYR A 203 -9.37 -15.91 13.48
C TYR A 203 -8.30 -16.18 14.53
N GLY A 204 -7.04 -15.88 14.21
CA GLY A 204 -5.91 -16.07 15.11
C GLY A 204 -5.33 -17.49 15.19
N THR A 205 -5.89 -18.47 14.50
CA THR A 205 -5.13 -19.64 14.08
C THR A 205 -4.69 -19.42 12.64
N GLU A 206 -3.51 -18.82 12.50
CA GLU A 206 -2.49 -19.35 11.60
C GLU A 206 -3.02 -19.79 10.21
N GLY A 207 -2.88 -18.91 9.21
CA GLY A 207 -3.33 -19.07 7.81
C GLY A 207 -2.94 -20.39 7.14
N GLU A 208 -3.61 -20.78 6.07
CA GLU A 208 -3.39 -22.08 5.41
C GLU A 208 -1.90 -22.42 5.22
N SER A 209 -1.55 -23.69 5.43
CA SER A 209 -0.17 -24.15 5.24
C SER A 209 0.31 -23.84 3.82
N TRP A 210 1.50 -23.26 3.71
CA TRP A 210 2.09 -22.95 2.42
C TRP A 210 2.41 -24.24 1.69
N LYS A 211 2.22 -24.18 0.37
CA LYS A 211 2.46 -25.30 -0.54
C LYS A 211 3.38 -24.91 -1.68
N ARG A 212 3.57 -23.61 -1.91
CA ARG A 212 4.41 -23.09 -2.97
C ARG A 212 5.41 -22.08 -2.42
N VAL A 213 6.65 -22.19 -2.88
CA VAL A 213 7.71 -21.23 -2.60
C VAL A 213 8.25 -20.70 -3.91
N ARG A 214 8.39 -19.37 -3.99
CA ARG A 214 9.07 -18.70 -5.09
C ARG A 214 10.17 -17.81 -4.55
N ILE A 215 11.35 -17.86 -5.15
CA ILE A 215 12.46 -16.98 -4.79
C ILE A 215 12.88 -16.21 -6.05
N ILE A 216 12.80 -14.88 -6.00
CA ILE A 216 13.27 -14.02 -7.09
C ILE A 216 14.72 -13.67 -6.81
N MET A 217 15.59 -14.08 -7.72
CA MET A 217 17.03 -14.09 -7.51
C MET A 217 17.77 -13.56 -8.74
N ARG A 218 18.97 -13.07 -8.51
CA ARG A 218 19.84 -12.57 -9.58
C ARG A 218 21.24 -13.12 -9.43
N ALA A 219 21.88 -13.29 -10.58
CA ALA A 219 23.31 -13.56 -10.62
C ALA A 219 24.07 -12.43 -9.90
N GLY A 220 25.14 -12.81 -9.21
CA GLY A 220 25.96 -11.91 -8.40
C GLY A 220 26.75 -10.94 -9.27
N ASP A 221 28.05 -11.19 -9.37
CA ASP A 221 29.01 -10.31 -10.06
C ASP A 221 29.21 -10.74 -11.54
N SER A 222 28.33 -11.59 -12.06
CA SER A 222 28.42 -12.20 -13.40
C SER A 222 27.02 -12.36 -14.02
N ASP A 223 26.93 -12.49 -15.35
CA ASP A 223 25.66 -12.77 -16.07
C ASP A 223 25.22 -14.24 -15.97
N ARG A 224 26.13 -15.10 -15.51
CA ARG A 224 25.91 -16.53 -15.28
C ARG A 224 26.53 -16.95 -13.97
N ALA A 225 25.74 -17.62 -13.14
CA ALA A 225 26.19 -18.18 -11.86
C ALA A 225 25.38 -19.41 -11.51
N THR A 226 25.89 -20.22 -10.58
CA THR A 226 25.13 -21.31 -9.96
C THR A 226 25.11 -21.12 -8.46
N ALA A 227 23.97 -21.38 -7.82
CA ALA A 227 23.87 -21.47 -6.37
C ALA A 227 23.10 -22.74 -6.00
N ARG A 228 23.52 -23.42 -4.94
CA ARG A 228 22.77 -24.55 -4.39
C ARG A 228 21.85 -24.03 -3.29
N LEU A 229 20.55 -23.99 -3.55
CA LEU A 229 19.53 -23.70 -2.56
C LEU A 229 19.29 -24.96 -1.72
N THR A 230 19.41 -24.84 -0.41
CA THR A 230 19.07 -25.89 0.56
C THR A 230 17.91 -25.40 1.41
N TYR A 231 16.90 -26.26 1.64
CA TYR A 231 15.75 -25.89 2.44
C TYR A 231 15.19 -27.04 3.29
N ARG A 232 14.57 -26.66 4.41
CA ARG A 232 13.97 -27.57 5.40
C ARG A 232 12.63 -27.02 5.89
N MET A 233 11.63 -27.89 6.04
CA MET A 233 10.26 -27.57 6.40
C MET A 233 9.92 -28.09 7.81
N GLU A 234 8.76 -27.71 8.34
CA GLU A 234 8.18 -28.27 9.57
C GLU A 234 7.04 -29.23 9.20
N ASP A 235 7.32 -30.20 8.35
CA ASP A 235 6.36 -31.24 7.96
C ASP A 235 6.52 -32.52 8.81
N GLY A 236 7.28 -32.44 9.91
CA GLY A 236 7.65 -33.58 10.75
C GLY A 236 8.81 -34.41 10.21
N SER A 237 9.24 -34.21 8.95
CA SER A 237 10.45 -34.83 8.40
C SER A 237 11.70 -34.06 8.87
N LYS A 238 12.84 -34.76 8.99
CA LYS A 238 14.16 -34.12 9.17
C LYS A 238 14.88 -33.93 7.84
N ASP A 239 14.16 -34.09 6.73
CA ASP A 239 14.75 -34.14 5.41
C ASP A 239 15.21 -32.74 4.99
N THR A 240 16.40 -32.71 4.40
CA THR A 240 16.98 -31.49 3.84
C THR A 240 16.92 -31.62 2.33
N MET A 241 16.15 -30.74 1.71
CA MET A 241 16.00 -30.68 0.27
C MET A 241 17.05 -29.74 -0.32
N ALA A 242 17.51 -30.04 -1.53
CA ALA A 242 18.48 -29.20 -2.24
C ALA A 242 18.12 -29.07 -3.72
N ARG A 243 18.37 -27.89 -4.29
CA ARG A 243 18.18 -27.58 -5.71
C ARG A 243 19.34 -26.74 -6.21
N ASP A 244 19.89 -27.11 -7.35
CA ASP A 244 20.87 -26.28 -8.04
C ASP A 244 20.14 -25.25 -8.91
N VAL A 245 20.43 -23.98 -8.66
CA VAL A 245 19.83 -22.82 -9.34
C VAL A 245 20.88 -22.23 -10.26
N GLN A 246 20.61 -22.23 -11.56
CA GLN A 246 21.48 -21.62 -12.56
C GLN A 246 20.90 -20.27 -12.98
N PHE A 247 21.62 -19.19 -12.78
CA PHE A 247 21.20 -17.85 -13.17
C PHE A 247 21.65 -17.56 -14.60
N GLN A 248 20.73 -17.08 -15.42
CA GLN A 248 21.01 -16.52 -16.73
C GLN A 248 20.40 -15.11 -16.78
N ASN A 249 21.15 -14.14 -17.28
CA ASN A 249 20.74 -12.73 -17.37
C ASN A 249 20.55 -12.07 -15.98
N SER A 250 19.90 -10.90 -15.97
CA SER A 250 19.81 -10.00 -14.82
C SER A 250 18.97 -10.52 -13.65
N CYS A 251 18.05 -11.47 -13.84
CA CYS A 251 17.10 -11.93 -12.81
C CYS A 251 16.29 -13.14 -13.30
N GLN A 252 15.85 -14.02 -12.38
CA GLN A 252 14.90 -15.11 -12.60
C GLN A 252 14.19 -15.52 -11.29
N SER A 253 13.04 -16.18 -11.38
CA SER A 253 12.48 -16.89 -10.22
C SER A 253 12.85 -18.37 -10.16
N VAL A 254 12.96 -18.89 -8.94
CA VAL A 254 13.00 -20.32 -8.64
C VAL A 254 11.72 -20.65 -7.90
N GLU A 255 10.85 -21.42 -8.55
CA GLU A 255 9.60 -21.88 -7.96
C GLU A 255 9.61 -23.38 -7.72
N PHE A 256 9.08 -23.80 -6.58
CA PHE A 256 8.86 -25.21 -6.28
C PHE A 256 7.69 -25.41 -5.31
N GLN A 257 7.09 -26.57 -5.42
CA GLN A 257 6.11 -27.07 -4.47
C GLN A 257 6.81 -27.62 -3.22
N ILE A 258 6.15 -27.47 -2.08
CA ILE A 258 6.55 -28.01 -0.79
C ILE A 258 5.37 -28.77 -0.17
N PRO A 259 5.63 -29.78 0.69
CA PRO A 259 4.60 -30.29 1.58
C PRO A 259 3.98 -29.14 2.37
N ALA A 260 2.69 -29.28 2.70
CA ALA A 260 1.95 -28.29 3.45
C ALA A 260 2.68 -27.94 4.76
N SER A 261 3.33 -26.77 4.78
CA SER A 261 4.19 -26.34 5.88
C SER A 261 3.96 -24.87 6.20
N ARG A 262 4.13 -24.54 7.48
CA ARG A 262 4.06 -23.16 7.98
C ARG A 262 5.42 -22.57 8.24
N ARG A 263 6.47 -23.37 8.10
CA ARG A 263 7.82 -22.97 8.40
C ARG A 263 8.75 -23.47 7.31
N ILE A 264 9.63 -22.60 6.86
CA ILE A 264 10.70 -22.96 5.95
C ILE A 264 12.00 -22.27 6.35
N GLU A 265 13.05 -23.06 6.48
CA GLU A 265 14.42 -22.61 6.67
C GLU A 265 15.19 -22.81 5.37
N MET A 266 15.90 -21.79 4.90
CA MET A 266 16.61 -21.79 3.62
C MET A 266 18.04 -21.29 3.79
N SER A 267 18.97 -21.86 3.02
CA SER A 267 20.35 -21.39 2.86
C SER A 267 20.83 -21.57 1.43
N PHE A 268 21.95 -20.94 1.11
CA PHE A 268 22.57 -21.04 -0.21
C PHE A 268 24.04 -21.38 -0.10
N GLN A 269 24.50 -22.34 -0.91
CA GLN A 269 25.90 -22.42 -1.31
C GLN A 269 26.10 -21.53 -2.54
N GLY A 270 27.04 -20.60 -2.47
CA GLY A 270 27.18 -19.49 -3.43
C GLY A 270 26.70 -18.16 -2.84
N ARG A 271 26.72 -17.08 -3.64
CA ARG A 271 26.38 -15.72 -3.17
C ARG A 271 25.44 -14.96 -4.12
N PRO A 272 24.25 -15.53 -4.44
CA PRO A 272 23.29 -14.86 -5.30
C PRO A 272 22.72 -13.61 -4.62
N TYR A 273 22.22 -12.67 -5.41
CA TYR A 273 21.28 -11.68 -4.90
C TYR A 273 19.91 -12.35 -4.75
N VAL A 274 19.29 -12.16 -3.59
CA VAL A 274 17.93 -12.58 -3.28
C VAL A 274 17.08 -11.33 -3.10
N ASP A 275 16.24 -11.05 -4.08
CA ASP A 275 15.44 -9.82 -4.15
C ASP A 275 14.16 -9.96 -3.35
N ALA A 276 13.50 -11.11 -3.46
CA ALA A 276 12.30 -11.43 -2.71
C ALA A 276 12.07 -12.94 -2.58
N LEU A 277 11.27 -13.30 -1.60
CA LEU A 277 10.66 -14.62 -1.41
C LEU A 277 9.15 -14.46 -1.57
N ALA A 278 8.42 -15.46 -2.06
CA ALA A 278 6.99 -15.58 -1.85
C ALA A 278 6.68 -16.96 -1.29
N VAL A 279 5.75 -17.00 -0.33
CA VAL A 279 5.20 -18.24 0.22
C VAL A 279 3.69 -18.19 0.09
N GLU A 280 3.14 -19.15 -0.63
CA GLU A 280 1.76 -19.14 -1.10
C GLU A 280 1.12 -20.53 -0.94
N THR A 281 -0.20 -20.55 -0.93
CA THR A 281 -1.00 -21.77 -1.07
C THR A 281 -1.30 -22.01 -2.55
N ASP A 282 -2.08 -23.04 -2.84
CA ASP A 282 -2.49 -23.35 -4.22
C ASP A 282 -3.56 -22.38 -4.74
N GLN A 283 -4.24 -21.64 -3.85
CA GLN A 283 -5.47 -20.93 -4.20
C GLN A 283 -5.82 -19.84 -3.17
N GLY A 284 -6.68 -18.90 -3.58
CA GLY A 284 -7.08 -17.78 -2.74
C GLY A 284 -6.22 -16.54 -3.01
N LEU A 285 -6.25 -15.59 -2.08
CA LEU A 285 -5.57 -14.31 -2.25
C LEU A 285 -4.31 -14.19 -1.39
N SER A 286 -3.17 -13.96 -2.04
CA SER A 286 -1.90 -13.61 -1.40
C SER A 286 -1.72 -12.09 -1.43
N PHE A 287 -1.28 -11.52 -0.31
CA PHE A 287 -1.21 -10.06 -0.13
C PHE A 287 0.15 -9.62 0.40
N SER A 288 0.87 -8.87 -0.43
CA SER A 288 2.24 -8.46 -0.20
C SER A 288 2.31 -6.99 0.20
N SER A 289 3.04 -6.67 1.26
CA SER A 289 3.23 -5.29 1.74
C SER A 289 4.69 -4.87 1.59
N VAL A 290 4.94 -3.82 0.80
CA VAL A 290 6.27 -3.25 0.58
C VAL A 290 6.34 -1.83 1.12
N VAL A 291 7.00 -1.67 2.26
CA VAL A 291 7.03 -0.41 2.99
C VAL A 291 8.39 0.30 2.89
N MET A 292 8.37 1.57 2.50
CA MET A 292 9.52 2.45 2.40
C MET A 292 9.32 3.73 3.21
N ARG A 293 9.65 3.67 4.50
CA ARG A 293 9.45 4.78 5.45
C ARG A 293 10.12 6.08 4.97
N GLY A 294 9.34 7.16 4.95
CA GLY A 294 9.81 8.52 4.69
C GLY A 294 10.31 8.79 3.28
N LEU A 295 10.07 7.87 2.33
CA LEU A 295 10.45 8.06 0.93
C LEU A 295 9.28 8.52 0.08
N HIS A 296 9.61 9.19 -1.03
CA HIS A 296 8.70 9.45 -2.14
C HIS A 296 8.52 8.21 -3.00
N GLN A 297 7.39 8.05 -3.68
CA GLN A 297 7.16 6.95 -4.61
C GLN A 297 8.27 6.79 -5.68
N ALA A 298 8.90 7.90 -6.08
CA ALA A 298 9.93 7.95 -7.10
C ALA A 298 11.20 7.13 -6.78
N TRP A 299 11.38 6.63 -5.55
CA TRP A 299 12.49 5.72 -5.20
C TRP A 299 12.54 4.48 -6.12
N LEU A 300 11.39 4.04 -6.66
CA LEU A 300 11.28 2.96 -7.63
C LEU A 300 12.02 3.25 -8.95
N LEU A 301 12.17 4.54 -9.30
CA LEU A 301 12.90 4.95 -10.50
C LEU A 301 14.40 4.64 -10.40
N GLY A 302 14.93 4.58 -9.18
CA GLY A 302 16.32 4.19 -8.91
C GLY A 302 16.61 2.70 -9.15
N ILE A 303 15.61 1.87 -9.43
CA ILE A 303 15.83 0.46 -9.78
C ILE A 303 16.14 0.36 -11.26
N PRO A 304 17.25 -0.29 -11.67
CA PRO A 304 17.57 -0.41 -13.08
C PRO A 304 16.53 -1.25 -13.83
N GLU A 305 16.28 -0.90 -15.10
CA GLU A 305 15.11 -1.34 -15.85
C GLU A 305 15.00 -2.86 -15.98
N LYS A 306 16.13 -3.55 -16.16
CA LYS A 306 16.15 -5.01 -16.30
C LYS A 306 15.70 -5.71 -15.02
N GLN A 307 16.14 -5.23 -13.85
CA GLN A 307 15.75 -5.77 -12.54
C GLN A 307 14.30 -5.42 -12.21
N PHE A 308 13.88 -4.20 -12.54
CA PHE A 308 12.51 -3.75 -12.37
C PHE A 308 11.53 -4.64 -13.16
N ALA A 309 11.72 -4.72 -14.48
CA ALA A 309 10.83 -5.49 -15.35
C ALA A 309 10.81 -6.97 -14.97
N CYS A 310 11.99 -7.60 -14.80
CA CYS A 310 12.06 -9.01 -14.43
C CYS A 310 11.34 -9.30 -13.12
N GLY A 311 11.61 -8.56 -12.04
CA GLY A 311 11.01 -8.88 -10.74
C GLY A 311 9.48 -8.78 -10.75
N TYR A 312 8.92 -7.79 -11.46
CA TYR A 312 7.47 -7.68 -11.63
C TYR A 312 6.91 -8.79 -12.51
N GLN A 313 7.55 -9.12 -13.64
CA GLN A 313 7.12 -10.21 -14.54
C GLN A 313 7.19 -11.58 -13.86
N GLU A 314 8.27 -11.83 -13.11
CA GLU A 314 8.47 -13.07 -12.36
C GLU A 314 7.48 -13.22 -11.20
N PHE A 315 7.02 -12.13 -10.58
CA PHE A 315 5.97 -12.22 -9.56
C PHE A 315 4.56 -12.23 -10.16
N ALA A 316 4.32 -11.49 -11.23
CA ALA A 316 3.04 -11.32 -11.92
C ALA A 316 1.87 -11.03 -10.94
N PRO A 317 1.85 -9.85 -10.30
CA PRO A 317 0.70 -9.46 -9.46
C PRO A 317 -0.54 -9.16 -10.30
N ASP A 318 -1.72 -9.45 -9.75
CA ASP A 318 -3.01 -9.18 -10.40
C ASP A 318 -3.54 -7.77 -10.04
N LEU A 319 -3.10 -7.23 -8.89
CA LEU A 319 -3.33 -5.84 -8.47
C LEU A 319 -2.06 -5.25 -7.82
N VAL A 320 -1.72 -4.02 -8.19
CA VAL A 320 -0.69 -3.22 -7.52
C VAL A 320 -1.29 -1.94 -6.96
N ILE A 321 -1.13 -1.71 -5.65
CA ILE A 321 -1.61 -0.53 -4.94
C ILE A 321 -0.40 0.34 -4.57
N PHE A 322 -0.45 1.63 -4.88
CA PHE A 322 0.57 2.60 -4.47
C PHE A 322 -0.03 3.66 -3.54
N GLN A 323 0.45 3.70 -2.30
CA GLN A 323 0.07 4.71 -1.30
C GLN A 323 1.25 5.60 -0.96
N PHE A 324 1.25 6.81 -1.53
CA PHE A 324 2.29 7.83 -1.34
C PHE A 324 1.66 9.23 -1.42
N GLY A 325 2.45 10.26 -1.16
CA GLY A 325 2.02 11.65 -1.29
C GLY A 325 2.28 12.49 -0.04
N ILE A 326 2.37 11.86 1.15
CA ILE A 326 2.61 12.57 2.42
C ILE A 326 4.00 13.21 2.45
N ASN A 327 5.01 12.49 1.98
CA ASN A 327 6.40 12.98 1.92
C ASN A 327 6.60 13.95 0.75
N GLU A 328 5.96 13.68 -0.39
CA GLU A 328 5.96 14.54 -1.58
C GLU A 328 5.34 15.90 -1.26
N SER A 329 4.25 15.92 -0.48
CA SER A 329 3.62 17.17 -0.02
C SER A 329 4.62 18.03 0.75
N GLN A 330 5.45 17.40 1.60
CA GLN A 330 6.43 18.13 2.39
C GLN A 330 7.57 18.69 1.55
N THR A 331 8.15 17.86 0.71
CA THR A 331 9.25 18.27 -0.17
C THR A 331 8.79 19.35 -1.16
N LEU A 332 7.56 19.24 -1.69
CA LEU A 332 6.97 20.24 -2.59
C LEU A 332 6.74 21.58 -1.90
N HIS A 333 6.26 21.58 -0.65
CA HIS A 333 6.07 22.83 0.10
C HIS A 333 7.39 23.58 0.30
N TYR A 334 8.44 22.87 0.71
CA TYR A 334 9.75 23.46 0.98
C TYR A 334 10.63 23.60 -0.27
N SER A 335 10.16 23.14 -1.45
CA SER A 335 10.93 23.11 -2.71
C SER A 335 12.33 22.50 -2.55
N VAL A 336 12.44 21.46 -1.71
CA VAL A 336 13.72 20.85 -1.35
C VAL A 336 14.39 20.29 -2.61
N GLN A 337 15.66 20.65 -2.83
CA GLN A 337 16.47 20.16 -3.96
C GLN A 337 15.81 20.36 -5.34
N GLY A 338 15.04 21.44 -5.51
CA GLY A 338 14.38 21.74 -6.79
C GLY A 338 13.16 20.86 -7.08
N PHE A 339 12.64 20.13 -6.09
CA PHE A 339 11.42 19.35 -6.24
C PHE A 339 10.22 20.25 -6.53
N SER A 340 9.59 20.03 -7.69
CA SER A 340 8.46 20.80 -8.18
C SER A 340 7.27 19.91 -8.54
N ALA A 341 6.11 20.52 -8.76
CA ALA A 341 4.91 19.81 -9.22
C ALA A 341 5.16 19.10 -10.56
N GLU A 342 5.88 19.75 -11.47
CA GLU A 342 6.21 19.24 -12.80
C GLU A 342 7.21 18.07 -12.73
N LEU A 343 8.20 18.14 -11.82
CA LEU A 343 9.09 17.01 -11.57
C LEU A 343 8.31 15.83 -10.99
N TYR A 344 7.44 16.06 -10.01
CA TYR A 344 6.65 15.00 -9.40
C TYR A 344 5.74 14.31 -10.42
N GLU A 345 5.00 15.08 -11.22
CA GLU A 345 4.14 14.54 -12.26
C GLU A 345 4.94 13.71 -13.29
N ARG A 346 6.10 14.23 -13.74
CA ARG A 346 6.99 13.51 -14.65
C ARG A 346 7.48 12.18 -14.05
N GLN A 347 7.85 12.18 -12.77
CA GLN A 347 8.29 10.97 -12.06
C GLN A 347 7.18 9.93 -12.00
N LEU A 348 5.95 10.33 -11.65
CA LEU A 348 4.79 9.42 -11.64
C LEU A 348 4.53 8.82 -13.02
N ARG A 349 4.45 9.67 -14.06
CA ARG A 349 4.21 9.19 -15.43
C ARG A 349 5.29 8.22 -15.91
N THR A 350 6.56 8.53 -15.62
CA THR A 350 7.68 7.64 -15.95
C THR A 350 7.55 6.31 -15.22
N LEU A 351 7.24 6.33 -13.93
CA LEU A 351 7.09 5.12 -13.12
C LEU A 351 5.94 4.25 -13.61
N TYR A 352 4.74 4.82 -13.78
CA TYR A 352 3.57 4.05 -14.21
C TYR A 352 3.70 3.53 -15.63
N THR A 353 4.41 4.24 -16.52
CA THR A 353 4.76 3.73 -17.85
C THR A 353 5.61 2.46 -17.73
N ARG A 354 6.62 2.46 -16.84
CA ARG A 354 7.46 1.28 -16.59
C ARG A 354 6.65 0.13 -16.00
N ILE A 355 5.75 0.40 -15.06
CA ILE A 355 4.87 -0.62 -14.45
C ILE A 355 3.96 -1.23 -15.52
N GLN A 356 3.21 -0.43 -16.28
CA GLN A 356 2.28 -0.93 -17.31
C GLN A 356 3.02 -1.70 -18.41
N LYS A 357 4.25 -1.31 -18.76
CA LYS A 357 5.10 -2.05 -19.70
C LYS A 357 5.53 -3.41 -19.13
N ALA A 358 5.89 -3.48 -17.85
CA ALA A 358 6.29 -4.72 -17.21
C ALA A 358 5.09 -5.64 -16.92
N LEU A 359 3.91 -5.04 -16.71
CA LEU A 359 2.69 -5.68 -16.24
C LEU A 359 1.47 -5.21 -17.04
N PRO A 360 1.33 -5.63 -18.32
CA PRO A 360 0.26 -5.16 -19.19
C PRO A 360 -1.14 -5.63 -18.76
N ASN A 361 -1.22 -6.73 -18.01
CA ASN A 361 -2.46 -7.35 -17.54
C ASN A 361 -2.59 -7.25 -16.03
N THR A 362 -2.27 -6.10 -15.46
CA THR A 362 -2.35 -5.88 -14.00
C THR A 362 -3.10 -4.60 -13.73
N SER A 363 -4.13 -4.68 -12.89
CA SER A 363 -4.83 -3.49 -12.42
C SER A 363 -3.93 -2.69 -11.48
N ILE A 364 -3.97 -1.36 -11.60
CA ILE A 364 -3.16 -0.46 -10.78
C ILE A 364 -4.10 0.51 -10.06
N LEU A 365 -3.93 0.60 -8.74
CA LEU A 365 -4.67 1.51 -7.88
C LEU A 365 -3.71 2.49 -7.22
N ILE A 366 -3.94 3.78 -7.45
CA ILE A 366 -3.34 4.84 -6.63
C ILE A 366 -4.21 5.06 -5.42
N LEU A 367 -3.68 4.77 -4.23
CA LEU A 367 -4.30 5.17 -2.98
C LEU A 367 -3.75 6.56 -2.61
N GLY A 368 -4.55 7.58 -2.92
CA GLY A 368 -4.21 8.96 -2.59
C GLY A 368 -3.95 9.14 -1.10
N PRO A 369 -3.11 10.12 -0.73
CA PRO A 369 -2.75 10.29 0.67
C PRO A 369 -3.98 10.73 1.48
N TRP A 370 -4.00 10.38 2.78
CA TRP A 370 -5.12 10.68 3.66
C TRP A 370 -5.22 12.18 3.93
N ASP A 371 -4.47 12.71 4.88
CA ASP A 371 -4.25 14.16 5.04
C ASP A 371 -3.02 14.35 5.93
N ARG A 372 -2.46 15.56 5.95
CA ARG A 372 -1.50 15.98 6.99
C ARG A 372 -1.58 17.47 7.25
N PHE A 373 -1.30 17.86 8.48
CA PHE A 373 -1.06 19.26 8.81
C PHE A 373 0.42 19.58 8.93
N LEU A 374 0.76 20.82 8.60
CA LEU A 374 2.08 21.39 8.84
C LEU A 374 2.14 21.94 10.25
N LYS A 375 3.18 21.55 11.01
CA LYS A 375 3.49 22.15 12.31
C LYS A 375 4.34 23.41 12.11
N GLN A 376 3.77 24.58 12.33
CA GLN A 376 4.46 25.87 12.21
C GLN A 376 4.09 26.78 13.39
N GLY A 377 5.10 27.33 14.06
CA GLY A 377 4.89 28.22 15.22
C GLY A 377 4.17 27.57 16.41
N GLY A 378 4.22 26.24 16.53
CA GLY A 378 3.50 25.48 17.56
C GLY A 378 2.07 25.09 17.20
N TYR A 379 1.54 25.57 16.08
CA TYR A 379 0.19 25.27 15.58
C TYR A 379 0.23 24.34 14.39
N TYR A 380 -0.84 23.56 14.22
CA TYR A 380 -1.03 22.69 13.06
C TYR A 380 -1.99 23.34 12.05
N GLN A 381 -1.56 23.44 10.79
CA GLN A 381 -2.28 24.15 9.74
C GLN A 381 -2.48 23.24 8.51
N PRO A 382 -3.57 23.43 7.72
CA PRO A 382 -3.75 22.77 6.43
C PRO A 382 -2.54 22.95 5.51
N TYR A 383 -2.34 21.99 4.60
CA TYR A 383 -1.13 21.95 3.78
C TYR A 383 -1.45 22.07 2.28
N ASP A 384 -1.31 23.26 1.69
CA ASP A 384 -1.65 23.49 0.26
C ASP A 384 -0.88 22.60 -0.73
N ALA A 385 0.35 22.22 -0.37
CA ALA A 385 1.12 21.26 -1.16
C ALA A 385 0.47 19.87 -1.21
N HIS A 386 -0.30 19.51 -0.19
CA HIS A 386 -1.05 18.25 -0.14
C HIS A 386 -2.16 18.20 -1.18
N ALA A 387 -2.96 19.28 -1.27
CA ALA A 387 -3.98 19.40 -2.30
C ALA A 387 -3.36 19.31 -3.71
N ARG A 388 -2.23 19.97 -3.94
CA ARG A 388 -1.51 19.90 -5.23
C ARG A 388 -1.04 18.48 -5.56
N VAL A 389 -0.43 17.77 -4.62
CA VAL A 389 -0.01 16.37 -4.80
C VAL A 389 -1.19 15.48 -5.16
N ARG A 390 -2.31 15.62 -4.44
CA ARG A 390 -3.54 14.87 -4.68
C ARG A 390 -4.10 15.11 -6.08
N GLU A 391 -4.15 16.36 -6.53
CA GLU A 391 -4.63 16.70 -7.88
C GLU A 391 -3.69 16.19 -8.98
N ILE A 392 -2.37 16.17 -8.75
CA ILE A 392 -1.41 15.56 -9.68
C ILE A 392 -1.65 14.05 -9.79
N GLN A 393 -1.80 13.34 -8.65
CA GLN A 393 -2.06 11.90 -8.65
C GLN A 393 -3.37 11.55 -9.38
N LYS A 394 -4.45 12.31 -9.14
CA LYS A 394 -5.74 12.13 -9.85
C LYS A 394 -5.62 12.31 -11.35
N ARG A 395 -4.92 13.37 -11.78
CA ARG A 395 -4.70 13.67 -13.20
C ARG A 395 -3.89 12.57 -13.89
N VAL A 396 -2.80 12.12 -13.24
CA VAL A 396 -1.98 11.01 -13.77
C VAL A 396 -2.81 9.73 -13.85
N ALA A 397 -3.63 9.43 -12.83
CA ALA A 397 -4.52 8.27 -12.88
C ALA A 397 -5.51 8.34 -14.05
N PHE A 398 -6.14 9.50 -14.26
CA PHE A 398 -7.06 9.74 -15.36
C PHE A 398 -6.39 9.54 -16.72
N ASP A 399 -5.27 10.23 -16.95
CA ASP A 399 -4.58 10.22 -18.25
C ASP A 399 -3.98 8.86 -18.61
N MET A 400 -3.65 8.04 -17.61
CA MET A 400 -2.97 6.75 -17.80
C MET A 400 -3.86 5.53 -17.61
N GLY A 401 -5.17 5.72 -17.38
CA GLY A 401 -6.10 4.61 -17.18
C GLY A 401 -5.82 3.81 -15.90
N LEU A 402 -5.56 4.49 -14.80
CA LEU A 402 -5.34 3.87 -13.48
C LEU A 402 -6.55 4.12 -12.58
N ALA A 403 -6.83 3.21 -11.65
CA ALA A 403 -7.84 3.47 -10.62
C ALA A 403 -7.26 4.42 -9.56
N TYR A 404 -8.13 5.22 -8.92
CA TYR A 404 -7.71 6.14 -7.88
C TYR A 404 -8.66 6.09 -6.68
N PHE A 405 -8.13 5.90 -5.48
CA PHE A 405 -8.89 5.99 -4.23
C PHE A 405 -8.51 7.26 -3.47
N ASP A 406 -9.51 8.06 -3.10
CA ASP A 406 -9.31 9.35 -2.45
C ASP A 406 -9.27 9.25 -0.92
N GLY A 407 -8.08 8.99 -0.37
CA GLY A 407 -7.87 8.90 1.08
C GLY A 407 -8.26 10.17 1.85
N TYR A 408 -8.11 11.34 1.23
CA TYR A 408 -8.50 12.62 1.82
C TYR A 408 -10.00 12.76 2.00
N GLN A 409 -10.77 12.37 0.99
CA GLN A 409 -12.22 12.38 1.11
C GLN A 409 -12.72 11.33 2.09
N LEU A 410 -12.05 10.17 2.19
CA LEU A 410 -12.37 9.17 3.20
C LEU A 410 -12.28 9.72 4.63
N LEU A 411 -11.29 10.57 4.92
CA LEU A 411 -11.18 11.19 6.25
C LEU A 411 -12.23 12.29 6.50
N GLY A 412 -12.96 12.74 5.47
CA GLY A 412 -13.95 13.81 5.57
C GLY A 412 -13.44 15.17 5.11
N GLY A 413 -12.40 15.21 4.27
CA GLY A 413 -11.94 16.44 3.63
C GLY A 413 -11.35 17.49 4.59
N PRO A 414 -11.66 18.79 4.44
CA PRO A 414 -10.96 19.89 5.15
C PRO A 414 -10.92 19.79 6.68
N ASP A 415 -11.97 19.24 7.29
CA ASP A 415 -12.05 19.05 8.75
C ASP A 415 -11.75 17.60 9.18
N GLY A 416 -11.53 16.72 8.21
CA GLY A 416 -11.39 15.29 8.39
C GLY A 416 -10.22 14.92 9.29
N LEU A 417 -9.05 15.52 9.05
CA LEU A 417 -7.85 15.23 9.84
C LEU A 417 -8.01 15.60 11.32
N LYS A 418 -8.60 16.77 11.63
CA LYS A 418 -8.86 17.19 13.01
C LYS A 418 -9.83 16.23 13.70
N LYS A 419 -10.86 15.76 12.99
CA LYS A 419 -11.76 14.72 13.50
C LYS A 419 -10.97 13.43 13.76
N ALA A 420 -10.20 12.97 12.79
CA ALA A 420 -9.43 11.74 12.87
C ALA A 420 -8.40 11.73 14.02
N VAL A 421 -7.77 12.87 14.34
CA VAL A 421 -6.90 13.02 15.52
C VAL A 421 -7.70 12.96 16.82
N ARG A 422 -8.82 13.70 16.91
CA ARG A 422 -9.70 13.68 18.09
C ARG A 422 -10.27 12.28 18.37
N THR A 423 -10.59 11.54 17.32
CA THR A 423 -11.09 10.16 17.38
C THR A 423 -9.96 9.13 17.23
N GLY A 424 -8.71 9.48 17.56
CA GLY A 424 -7.60 8.53 17.71
C GLY A 424 -7.25 7.67 16.48
N LEU A 425 -7.72 8.01 15.28
CA LEU A 425 -7.38 7.32 14.03
C LEU A 425 -6.03 7.80 13.48
N ILE A 426 -5.72 9.07 13.69
CA ILE A 426 -4.42 9.68 13.39
C ILE A 426 -3.75 10.09 14.70
N GLN A 427 -2.43 9.98 14.77
CA GLN A 427 -1.62 10.38 15.91
C GLN A 427 -1.67 11.90 16.14
N ALA A 428 -1.30 12.35 17.34
CA ALA A 428 -1.28 13.77 17.70
C ALA A 428 -0.24 14.62 16.91
N ASP A 429 0.52 13.98 16.02
CA ASP A 429 1.41 14.63 15.06
C ASP A 429 0.70 15.02 13.74
N TYR A 430 -0.60 14.74 13.63
CA TYR A 430 -1.43 15.07 12.46
C TYR A 430 -0.87 14.47 11.15
N THR A 431 -0.17 13.35 11.21
CA THR A 431 0.41 12.70 10.01
C THR A 431 0.33 11.18 10.08
N HIS A 432 0.77 10.57 11.18
CA HIS A 432 0.89 9.11 11.24
C HIS A 432 -0.40 8.43 11.67
N VAL A 433 -0.69 7.30 11.04
CA VAL A 433 -1.89 6.51 11.31
C VAL A 433 -1.69 5.66 12.57
N THR A 434 -2.73 5.52 13.38
CA THR A 434 -2.75 4.57 14.52
C THR A 434 -3.21 3.18 14.04
N TYR A 435 -3.01 2.11 14.82
CA TYR A 435 -3.59 0.80 14.46
C TYR A 435 -5.12 0.85 14.25
N PRO A 436 -5.90 1.49 15.14
CA PRO A 436 -7.32 1.72 14.86
C PRO A 436 -7.60 2.47 13.55
N GLY A 437 -6.82 3.52 13.25
CA GLY A 437 -6.95 4.27 11.99
C GLY A 437 -6.66 3.43 10.76
N GLY A 438 -5.60 2.62 10.80
CA GLY A 438 -5.22 1.75 9.70
C GLY A 438 -6.29 0.68 9.44
N HIS A 439 -6.90 0.14 10.49
CA HIS A 439 -8.02 -0.79 10.35
C HIS A 439 -9.25 -0.15 9.73
N PHE A 440 -9.61 1.06 10.17
CA PHE A 440 -10.71 1.83 9.59
C PHE A 440 -10.49 2.06 8.09
N MET A 441 -9.30 2.53 7.71
CA MET A 441 -8.93 2.79 6.32
C MET A 441 -8.93 1.52 5.47
N ALA A 442 -8.39 0.42 6.00
CA ALA A 442 -8.40 -0.88 5.35
C ALA A 442 -9.81 -1.39 5.09
N ASP A 443 -10.69 -1.33 6.09
CA ASP A 443 -12.06 -1.79 5.99
C ASP A 443 -12.86 -0.94 4.99
N ALA A 444 -12.64 0.38 4.97
CA ALA A 444 -13.29 1.27 4.02
C ALA A 444 -12.80 1.06 2.57
N LEU A 445 -11.49 0.86 2.37
CA LEU A 445 -10.93 0.53 1.06
C LEU A 445 -11.45 -0.82 0.57
N PHE A 446 -11.45 -1.84 1.43
CA PHE A 446 -11.99 -3.15 1.10
C PHE A 446 -13.47 -3.04 0.69
N GLN A 447 -14.29 -2.35 1.49
CA GLN A 447 -15.72 -2.25 1.21
C GLN A 447 -15.98 -1.59 -0.15
N GLN A 448 -15.28 -0.50 -0.48
CA GLN A 448 -15.47 0.15 -1.78
C GLN A 448 -15.02 -0.71 -2.96
N LEU A 449 -13.91 -1.46 -2.81
CA LEU A 449 -13.48 -2.41 -3.85
C LEU A 449 -14.50 -3.52 -4.04
N ILE A 450 -15.14 -3.96 -2.97
CA ILE A 450 -16.19 -4.99 -3.00
C ILE A 450 -17.50 -4.47 -3.59
N ASP A 451 -17.91 -3.26 -3.22
CA ASP A 451 -19.13 -2.65 -3.74
C ASP A 451 -19.00 -2.48 -5.25
N ASP A 452 -17.84 -1.99 -5.70
CA ASP A 452 -17.54 -1.81 -7.12
C ASP A 452 -17.41 -3.14 -7.87
N TYR A 453 -16.75 -4.15 -7.29
CA TYR A 453 -16.74 -5.52 -7.83
C TYR A 453 -18.16 -6.09 -7.98
N THR A 454 -19.04 -5.83 -7.00
CA THR A 454 -20.42 -6.30 -7.03
C THR A 454 -21.23 -5.59 -8.12
N GLU A 455 -20.97 -4.29 -8.34
CA GLU A 455 -21.55 -3.51 -9.44
C GLU A 455 -21.04 -4.02 -10.80
N TRP A 456 -19.73 -4.20 -10.97
CA TRP A 456 -19.10 -4.72 -12.20
C TRP A 456 -19.63 -6.10 -12.61
N ARG A 457 -19.93 -6.97 -11.63
CA ARG A 457 -20.41 -8.34 -11.87
C ARG A 457 -21.87 -8.40 -12.37
N ASN A 458 -22.67 -7.38 -12.07
CA ASN A 458 -24.09 -7.32 -12.42
C ASN A 458 -24.30 -6.59 -13.75
#